data_AF-A0A7S2QI20-F1
#
_entry.id   AF-A0A7S2QI20-F1
#
_cell.length_a   1.000
_cell.length_b   1.000
_cell.length_c   1.000
_cell.angle_alpha   90.00
_cell.angle_beta   90.00
_cell.angle_gamma   90.00
#
_symmetry.space_group_name_H-M   'P 1'
#
loop_
_entity.id
_entity.type
_entity.pdbx_description
1 polymer ?
#
loop_
_entity_poly.entity_id
_entity_poly.type
_entity_poly.pdbx_seq_one_letter_code
_entity_poly.pdbx_strand_id
1 'polypeptide(L)'
;GAAAAMEFSPGAGVDNLEEGTGITKEQVVAAQKEWGDGLVRISAIHESGGDYEAAARTLIEKLYGYGLTPVLFKPTLANDVQFRSTFEDALSYFVAQEKKLHPEDTGFAIKGWKKVRWDNKGINLFGKTALAMGNYFF
;
A
#
# COMPACT_ATOMS: atom_id res chain seq x y z
N GLY A 1 -4.78 -33.77 2.55
CA GLY A 1 -3.43 -33.67 3.15
C GLY A 1 -3.58 -33.04 4.51
N ALA A 2 -3.15 -33.72 5.56
CA ALA A 2 -3.25 -33.23 6.93
C ALA A 2 -2.28 -32.06 7.14
N ALA A 3 -2.79 -30.91 7.56
CA ALA A 3 -1.96 -29.82 8.06
C ALA A 3 -1.58 -30.14 9.51
N ALA A 4 -0.29 -30.35 9.76
CA ALA A 4 0.23 -30.45 11.11
C ALA A 4 0.09 -29.08 11.78
N ALA A 5 -0.70 -28.99 12.84
CA ALA A 5 -0.68 -27.86 13.74
C ALA A 5 0.61 -27.94 14.57
N MET A 6 1.55 -27.04 14.32
CA MET A 6 2.64 -26.79 15.26
C MET A 6 2.07 -25.98 16.42
N GLU A 7 1.96 -26.62 17.59
CA GLU A 7 1.64 -25.94 18.84
C GLU A 7 2.83 -25.07 19.25
N PHE A 8 2.62 -23.75 19.34
CA PHE A 8 3.59 -22.82 19.90
C PHE A 8 3.43 -22.81 21.41
N SER A 9 4.47 -23.24 22.14
CA SER A 9 4.53 -23.16 23.59
C SER A 9 5.02 -21.78 24.03
N PRO A 10 4.24 -20.97 24.78
CA PRO A 10 4.71 -19.68 25.24
C PRO A 10 5.64 -19.87 26.43
N GLY A 11 6.94 -19.69 26.22
CA GLY A 11 7.91 -19.57 27.30
C GLY A 11 7.62 -18.32 28.13
N ALA A 12 7.52 -18.52 29.45
CA ALA A 12 7.36 -17.44 30.43
C ALA A 12 8.57 -16.50 30.42
N GLY A 13 8.31 -15.19 30.36
CA GLY A 13 9.35 -14.16 30.39
C GLY A 13 8.78 -12.76 30.52
N VAL A 14 8.47 -12.40 31.76
CA VAL A 14 8.42 -11.06 32.39
C VAL A 14 7.79 -9.88 31.62
N ASP A 15 6.66 -9.42 32.15
CA ASP A 15 6.04 -8.13 31.88
C ASP A 15 7.04 -6.97 32.02
N ASN A 16 7.33 -6.33 30.90
CA ASN A 16 7.63 -4.90 30.81
C ASN A 16 6.82 -4.37 29.64
N LEU A 17 5.55 -4.07 29.91
CA LEU A 17 4.66 -3.42 28.95
C LEU A 17 5.12 -1.96 28.80
N GLU A 18 5.98 -1.69 27.81
CA GLU A 18 6.14 -0.33 27.30
C GLU A 18 4.80 0.12 26.72
N GLU A 19 4.06 0.93 27.48
CA GLU A 19 2.87 1.63 26.99
C GLU A 19 3.25 2.49 25.76
N GLY A 20 2.73 2.13 24.59
CA GLY A 20 2.70 2.99 23.39
C GLY A 20 3.41 2.49 22.12
N THR A 21 3.86 1.23 22.04
CA THR A 21 4.80 0.79 20.98
C THR A 21 4.19 -0.02 19.82
N GLY A 22 2.88 -0.30 19.84
CA GLY A 22 2.21 -1.13 18.82
C GLY A 22 1.44 -0.32 17.78
N ILE A 23 1.35 -0.85 16.56
CA ILE A 23 0.45 -0.31 15.51
C ILE A 23 -1.00 -0.49 15.96
N THR A 24 -1.82 0.56 15.83
CA THR A 24 -3.26 0.52 16.15
C THR A 24 -4.13 0.29 14.90
N LYS A 25 -5.38 -0.16 15.10
CA LYS A 25 -6.33 -0.30 13.99
C LYS A 25 -6.63 1.06 13.34
N GLU A 26 -6.65 2.12 14.13
CA GLU A 26 -6.89 3.49 13.69
C GLU A 26 -5.76 3.96 12.77
N GLN A 27 -4.50 3.63 13.07
CA GLN A 27 -3.36 3.92 12.21
C GLN A 27 -3.45 3.17 10.87
N VAL A 28 -3.87 1.90 10.89
CA VAL A 28 -4.10 1.12 9.65
C VAL A 28 -5.20 1.76 8.79
N VAL A 29 -6.33 2.11 9.40
CA VAL A 29 -7.45 2.77 8.70
C VAL A 29 -7.05 4.15 8.19
N ALA A 30 -6.26 4.90 8.96
CA ALA A 30 -5.74 6.20 8.53
C ALA A 30 -4.81 6.06 7.33
N ALA A 31 -3.90 5.09 7.32
CA ALA A 31 -3.02 4.82 6.18
C ALA A 31 -3.81 4.40 4.92
N GLN A 32 -4.83 3.56 5.07
CA GLN A 32 -5.74 3.17 3.98
C GLN A 32 -6.50 4.38 3.43
N LYS A 33 -7.03 5.24 4.31
CA LYS A 33 -7.71 6.48 3.92
C LYS A 33 -6.76 7.41 3.18
N GLU A 34 -5.54 7.59 3.70
CA GLU A 34 -4.54 8.44 3.08
C GLU A 34 -4.14 7.93 1.69
N TRP A 35 -3.96 6.62 1.53
CA TRP A 35 -3.72 6.02 0.22
C TRP A 35 -4.85 6.33 -0.76
N GLY A 36 -6.10 6.14 -0.33
CA GLY A 36 -7.28 6.41 -1.15
C GLY A 36 -7.43 7.88 -1.54
N ASP A 37 -7.27 8.80 -0.58
CA ASP A 37 -7.30 10.24 -0.80
C ASP A 37 -6.16 10.69 -1.71
N GLY A 38 -4.99 10.07 -1.58
CA GLY A 38 -3.83 10.28 -2.44
C GLY A 38 -4.12 9.96 -3.90
N LEU A 39 -4.77 8.82 -4.19
CA LEU A 39 -5.19 8.46 -5.55
C LEU A 39 -6.18 9.47 -6.14
N VAL A 40 -7.19 9.86 -5.36
CA VAL A 40 -8.18 10.87 -5.81
C VAL A 40 -7.50 12.21 -6.10
N ARG A 41 -6.52 12.60 -5.27
CA ARG A 41 -5.73 13.81 -5.48
C ARG A 41 -4.89 13.75 -6.75
N ILE A 42 -4.16 12.66 -6.98
CA ILE A 42 -3.36 12.47 -8.20
C ILE A 42 -4.26 12.54 -9.44
N SER A 43 -5.40 11.86 -9.43
CA SER A 43 -6.40 11.91 -10.51
C SER A 43 -6.88 13.35 -10.78
N ALA A 44 -7.23 14.11 -9.73
CA ALA A 44 -7.68 15.49 -9.89
C ALA A 44 -6.59 16.44 -10.42
N ILE A 45 -5.34 16.26 -9.99
CA ILE A 45 -4.20 17.04 -10.48
C ILE A 45 -3.94 16.72 -11.96
N HIS A 46 -3.98 15.45 -12.35
CA HIS A 46 -3.82 15.05 -13.74
C HIS A 46 -4.89 15.65 -14.65
N GLU A 47 -6.17 15.56 -14.26
CA GLU A 47 -7.28 16.14 -15.01
C GLU A 47 -7.19 17.66 -15.17
N SER A 48 -6.61 18.36 -14.19
CA SER A 48 -6.39 19.81 -14.25
C SER A 48 -5.08 20.20 -14.95
N GLY A 49 -4.31 19.24 -15.45
CA GLY A 49 -3.04 19.48 -16.13
C GLY A 49 -1.89 19.88 -15.20
N GLY A 50 -2.01 19.61 -13.90
CA GLY A 50 -0.96 19.89 -12.91
C GLY A 50 0.11 18.80 -12.83
N ASP A 51 1.05 18.98 -11.89
CA ASP A 51 2.14 18.03 -11.66
C ASP A 51 1.71 16.81 -10.83
N TYR A 52 1.05 15.87 -11.52
CA TYR A 52 0.54 14.64 -10.92
C TYR A 52 1.67 13.62 -10.62
N GLU A 53 2.82 13.72 -11.29
CA GLU A 53 3.98 12.87 -11.01
C GLU A 53 4.59 13.24 -9.65
N ALA A 54 4.77 14.53 -9.35
CA ALA A 54 5.23 14.96 -8.04
C ALA A 54 4.26 14.52 -6.93
N ALA A 55 2.95 14.64 -7.15
CA ALA A 55 1.95 14.15 -6.20
C ALA A 55 2.04 12.64 -5.95
N ALA A 56 2.28 11.84 -7.00
CA ALA A 56 2.48 10.41 -6.89
C ALA A 56 3.78 10.05 -6.16
N ARG A 57 4.89 10.75 -6.45
CA ARG A 57 6.16 10.59 -5.72
C ARG A 57 5.97 10.80 -4.23
N THR A 58 5.35 11.92 -3.83
CA THR A 58 5.06 12.21 -2.42
C THR A 58 4.21 11.13 -1.75
N LEU A 59 3.19 10.61 -2.44
CA LEU A 59 2.37 9.52 -1.90
C LEU A 59 3.18 8.24 -1.69
N ILE A 60 3.99 7.86 -2.68
CA ILE A 60 4.79 6.64 -2.63
C ILE A 60 5.88 6.75 -1.56
N GLU A 61 6.62 7.86 -1.51
CA GLU A 61 7.64 8.13 -0.49
C GLU A 61 7.08 8.06 0.93
N LYS A 62 5.83 8.54 1.10
CA LYS A 62 5.19 8.57 2.41
C LYS A 62 4.64 7.21 2.85
N LEU A 63 4.03 6.45 1.94
CA LEU A 63 3.26 5.25 2.29
C LEU A 63 4.00 3.94 2.00
N TYR A 64 5.07 3.98 1.22
CA TYR A 64 5.85 2.80 0.85
C TYR A 64 7.27 2.95 1.36
N GLY A 65 7.74 1.97 2.12
CA GLY A 65 9.06 1.96 2.75
C GLY A 65 10.23 1.72 1.79
N TYR A 66 10.16 2.20 0.55
CA TYR A 66 11.29 2.12 -0.39
C TYR A 66 12.51 2.84 0.21
N GLY A 67 13.68 2.22 0.08
CA GLY A 67 14.92 2.71 0.71
C GLY A 67 15.06 2.38 2.21
N LEU A 68 13.98 1.97 2.88
CA LEU A 68 14.01 1.53 4.28
C LEU A 68 14.08 0.00 4.41
N THR A 69 13.33 -0.72 3.57
CA THR A 69 13.24 -2.18 3.58
C THR A 69 12.82 -2.68 2.19
N PRO A 70 13.08 -3.96 1.82
CA PRO A 70 12.53 -4.51 0.58
C PRO A 70 11.00 -4.40 0.54
N VAL A 71 10.47 -3.80 -0.52
CA VAL A 71 9.02 -3.65 -0.74
C VAL A 71 8.56 -4.69 -1.75
N LEU A 72 7.56 -5.50 -1.36
CA LEU A 72 6.98 -6.55 -2.19
C LEU A 72 5.65 -6.08 -2.81
N PHE A 73 5.72 -5.06 -3.66
CA PHE A 73 4.52 -4.47 -4.27
C PHE A 73 4.06 -5.28 -5.49
N LYS A 74 2.90 -5.92 -5.37
CA LYS A 74 2.18 -6.57 -6.48
C LYS A 74 1.02 -5.68 -6.93
N PRO A 75 1.11 -4.98 -8.08
CA PRO A 75 0.05 -4.10 -8.52
C PRO A 75 -1.24 -4.85 -8.89
N THR A 76 -2.36 -4.13 -8.88
CA THR A 76 -3.69 -4.72 -9.10
C THR A 76 -3.91 -5.18 -10.54
N LEU A 77 -3.33 -4.46 -11.51
CA LEU A 77 -3.60 -4.64 -12.95
C LEU A 77 -2.42 -5.21 -13.75
N ALA A 78 -1.36 -5.66 -13.06
CA ALA A 78 -0.19 -6.23 -13.72
C ALA A 78 -0.27 -7.76 -13.72
N ASN A 79 -0.25 -8.36 -14.91
CA ASN A 79 -0.38 -9.80 -15.12
C ASN A 79 0.92 -10.44 -15.60
N ASP A 80 1.65 -9.79 -16.50
CA ASP A 80 2.84 -10.36 -17.15
C ASP A 80 4.09 -10.10 -16.30
N VAL A 81 4.34 -8.84 -15.95
CA VAL A 81 5.36 -8.47 -14.97
C VAL A 81 4.65 -8.10 -13.69
N GLN A 82 4.51 -9.04 -12.76
CA GLN A 82 3.57 -8.91 -11.63
C GLN A 82 4.03 -8.04 -10.47
N PHE A 83 5.33 -7.72 -10.36
CA PHE A 83 5.90 -7.03 -9.21
C PHE A 83 6.60 -5.72 -9.60
N ARG A 84 6.60 -4.76 -8.67
CA ARG A 84 7.26 -3.45 -8.77
C ARG A 84 8.15 -3.25 -7.54
N SER A 85 9.38 -3.76 -7.62
CA SER A 85 10.27 -3.89 -6.46
C SER A 85 11.08 -2.63 -6.15
N THR A 86 11.13 -1.66 -7.08
CA THR A 86 11.80 -0.37 -6.88
C THR A 86 10.79 0.77 -6.78
N PHE A 87 11.26 1.93 -6.31
CA PHE A 87 10.47 3.14 -6.27
C PHE A 87 10.03 3.56 -7.68
N GLU A 88 10.96 3.51 -8.65
CA GLU A 88 10.74 3.89 -10.03
C GLU A 88 9.73 2.96 -10.71
N ASP A 89 9.78 1.66 -10.41
CA ASP A 89 8.79 0.68 -10.84
C ASP A 89 7.39 1.04 -10.34
N ALA A 90 7.26 1.34 -9.04
CA ALA A 90 5.98 1.73 -8.46
C ALA A 90 5.48 3.05 -9.06
N LEU A 91 6.34 4.05 -9.20
CA LEU A 91 6.00 5.32 -9.81
C LEU A 91 5.52 5.13 -11.25
N SER A 92 6.20 4.27 -12.01
CA SER A 92 5.78 3.94 -13.37
C SER A 92 4.38 3.35 -13.40
N TYR A 93 4.09 2.35 -12.56
CA TYR A 93 2.74 1.78 -12.44
C TYR A 93 1.67 2.83 -12.07
N PHE A 94 1.98 3.72 -11.12
CA PHE A 94 1.02 4.72 -10.65
C PHE A 94 0.68 5.76 -11.72
N VAL A 95 1.67 6.27 -12.47
CA VAL A 95 1.45 7.49 -13.27
C VAL A 95 2.10 7.52 -14.66
N ALA A 96 2.79 6.46 -15.10
CA ALA A 96 3.39 6.49 -16.44
C ALA A 96 2.34 6.50 -17.55
N GLN A 97 2.64 7.25 -18.60
CA GLN A 97 1.91 7.23 -19.88
C GLN A 97 2.86 6.72 -20.98
N GLU A 98 3.75 7.59 -21.45
CA GLU A 98 4.70 7.27 -22.52
C GLU A 98 5.99 6.62 -22.00
N LYS A 99 6.59 7.20 -20.95
CA LYS A 99 7.86 6.74 -20.36
C LYS A 99 7.63 5.64 -19.31
N LYS A 100 6.93 4.59 -19.70
CA LYS A 100 6.65 3.43 -18.83
C LYS A 100 7.84 2.47 -18.76
N LEU A 101 8.08 1.92 -17.57
CA LEU A 101 9.12 0.91 -17.35
C LEU A 101 8.62 -0.50 -17.71
N HIS A 102 7.32 -0.74 -17.57
CA HIS A 102 6.68 -1.99 -17.94
C HIS A 102 5.55 -1.74 -18.96
N PRO A 103 5.30 -2.64 -19.92
CA PRO A 103 4.26 -2.45 -20.94
C PRO A 103 2.86 -2.19 -20.37
N GLU A 104 2.55 -2.77 -19.21
CA GLU A 104 1.25 -2.68 -18.53
C GLU A 104 1.06 -1.39 -17.70
N ASP A 105 2.13 -0.62 -17.50
CA ASP A 105 2.12 0.60 -16.70
C ASP A 105 1.49 1.75 -17.49
N THR A 106 0.17 1.83 -17.37
CA THR A 106 -0.71 2.77 -18.08
C THR A 106 -1.23 3.90 -17.19
N GLY A 107 -0.62 4.08 -16.01
CA GLY A 107 -0.97 5.13 -15.07
C GLY A 107 -2.23 4.80 -14.27
N PHE A 108 -2.09 3.92 -13.28
CA PHE A 108 -3.23 3.51 -12.44
C PHE A 108 -3.91 4.68 -11.71
N ALA A 109 -3.14 5.63 -11.18
CA ALA A 109 -3.62 6.74 -10.37
C ALA A 109 -4.17 7.92 -11.19
N ILE A 110 -4.05 7.87 -12.51
CA ILE A 110 -4.53 8.91 -13.45
C ILE A 110 -5.74 8.44 -14.27
N LYS A 111 -6.52 7.49 -13.73
CA LYS A 111 -7.76 6.98 -14.34
C LYS A 111 -9.02 7.78 -13.98
N GLY A 112 -8.86 8.96 -13.38
CA GLY A 112 -9.97 9.84 -13.02
C GLY A 112 -10.75 9.42 -11.77
N TRP A 113 -10.07 8.80 -10.80
CA TRP A 113 -10.70 8.35 -9.56
C TRP A 113 -11.26 9.51 -8.74
N LYS A 114 -12.52 9.38 -8.30
CA LYS A 114 -13.22 10.42 -7.51
C LYS A 114 -13.39 10.06 -6.05
N LYS A 115 -13.35 8.78 -5.73
CA LYS A 115 -13.52 8.27 -4.38
C LYS A 115 -12.79 6.94 -4.25
N VAL A 116 -12.38 6.62 -3.03
CA VAL A 116 -11.98 5.27 -2.66
C VAL A 116 -12.74 4.89 -1.40
N ARG A 117 -13.37 3.72 -1.40
CA ARG A 117 -14.07 3.17 -0.23
C ARG A 117 -13.47 1.83 0.15
N TRP A 118 -13.03 1.71 1.39
CA TRP A 118 -12.51 0.46 1.95
C TRP A 118 -13.62 -0.41 2.56
N ASP A 119 -13.44 -1.72 2.50
CA ASP A 119 -14.22 -2.76 3.16
C ASP A 119 -13.24 -3.80 3.72
N ASN A 120 -12.74 -3.55 4.94
CA ASN A 120 -11.83 -4.46 5.63
C ASN A 120 -12.58 -5.72 6.10
N LYS A 121 -12.08 -6.90 5.74
CA LYS A 121 -12.52 -8.17 6.31
C LYS A 121 -11.83 -8.49 7.64
N GLY A 122 -10.60 -8.02 7.82
CA GLY A 122 -9.89 -8.14 9.08
C GLY A 122 -8.66 -7.25 9.16
N ILE A 123 -8.29 -6.89 10.40
CA ILE A 123 -7.04 -6.23 10.75
C ILE A 123 -6.47 -6.94 11.98
N ASN A 124 -5.34 -7.61 11.80
CA ASN A 124 -4.60 -8.31 12.85
C ASN A 124 -3.35 -7.50 13.21
N LEU A 125 -3.09 -7.33 14.50
CA LEU A 125 -1.98 -6.53 15.02
C LEU A 125 -0.93 -7.44 15.66
N PHE A 126 0.34 -7.16 15.38
CA PHE A 126 1.50 -7.93 15.84
C PHE A 126 2.60 -6.95 16.28
N GLY A 127 2.45 -6.36 17.47
CA GLY A 127 3.36 -5.32 17.96
C GLY A 127 3.50 -4.18 16.95
N LYS A 128 4.69 -4.04 16.35
CA LYS A 128 5.01 -3.00 15.36
C LYS A 128 4.56 -3.30 13.93
N THR A 129 3.86 -4.41 13.70
CA THR A 129 3.35 -4.82 12.37
C THR A 129 1.84 -5.00 12.43
N ALA A 130 1.16 -4.71 11.33
CA ALA A 130 -0.25 -5.03 11.14
C ALA A 130 -0.47 -5.73 9.80
N LEU A 131 -1.40 -6.67 9.77
CA LEU A 131 -1.90 -7.30 8.55
C LEU A 131 -3.37 -6.91 8.37
N ALA A 132 -3.69 -6.25 7.26
CA ALA A 132 -5.03 -5.84 6.91
C ALA A 132 -5.45 -6.48 5.58
N MET A 133 -6.63 -7.10 5.56
CA MET A 133 -7.17 -7.76 4.37
C MET A 133 -8.62 -7.32 4.14
N GLY A 134 -8.96 -7.09 2.87
CA GLY A 134 -10.28 -6.61 2.49
C GLY A 134 -10.34 -6.22 1.01
N ASN A 135 -11.38 -5.48 0.67
CA ASN A 135 -11.56 -4.91 -0.66
C ASN A 135 -11.53 -3.39 -0.58
N TYR A 136 -11.25 -2.75 -1.71
CA TYR A 136 -11.49 -1.33 -1.93
C TYR A 136 -12.20 -1.12 -3.26
N PHE A 137 -12.94 -0.02 -3.36
CA PHE A 137 -13.79 0.32 -4.49
C PHE A 137 -13.54 1.76 -4.91
N PHE A 138 -13.57 2.02 -6.21
CA PHE A 138 -13.45 3.34 -6.83
C PHE A 138 -14.83 3.94 -7.15
#